data_AF-A0A148NAL1-F1
#
_entry.id   AF-A0A148NAL1-F1
#
_cell.length_a   1.000
_cell.length_b   1.000
_cell.length_c   1.000
_cell.angle_alpha   90.00
_cell.angle_beta   90.00
_cell.angle_gamma   90.00
#
_symmetry.space_group_name_H-M   'P 1'
#
loop_
_entity.id
_entity.type
_entity.pdbx_description
1 polymer ?
#
loop_
_entity_poly.entity_id
_entity_poly.type
_entity_poly.pdbx_seq_one_letter_code
_entity_poly.pdbx_strand_id
1 'polypeptide(L)'
;MKDSPVILNIILIQGIHSMAESFHFKYLKPLHFNPCRQSDVAGILLDVHEILSAAKKPTEFQEAVLKLVRCPWSNELLDLSEQIFLKLVTWQQDFLEENSDTAFPLNNHLRESIEEFLAVWQKLGAVYSHWLQGESQQRKKPQAFLLLRLFETLYRTLSLRAFFHWQLPENIWRDIHSVYRLAGERDIISLSTKLPGLRHGKRTALEKRYKQSLLLGLAEPFALLPREIRLLEALMEKWAPLLVLESTVGMGWRIHFNEDVPAVWADDDSSLRINFSSLVKLLKEHRAFASKVGRFEYWEQESNETLSLDLLDQLVQSWLGAEPEIEQPPERCHLVAGFKPVFQYLAQEEKPSIWMAMGQGEWLECHVTLGSLQIGDLVGIITNDLLDHLAVVAQLKQTETDLDSVLLKLQPLLHEVTPVGVQPLVTIQKLQTYQRGLLGKIEGRDVLLLQQQPVEAGTMIRVLREDMAYPVKLEEKANPARGVLQFTCRIGVNEHPSQ
;
A
#
# COMPACT_ATOMS: atom_id res chain seq x y z
N MET A 1 -11.70 9.64 58.65
CA MET A 1 -11.53 10.57 57.52
C MET A 1 -12.47 10.11 56.41
N LYS A 2 -13.69 10.63 56.46
CA LYS A 2 -14.68 10.60 55.38
C LYS A 2 -14.55 11.97 54.73
N ASP A 3 -14.20 12.02 53.45
CA ASP A 3 -14.14 13.14 52.48
C ASP A 3 -13.13 12.65 51.43
N SER A 4 -13.36 12.51 50.12
CA SER A 4 -14.20 13.26 49.19
C SER A 4 -14.36 12.46 47.87
N PRO A 5 -15.58 12.08 47.46
CA PRO A 5 -15.85 11.62 46.09
C PRO A 5 -16.16 12.78 45.12
N VAL A 6 -16.08 14.03 45.60
CA VAL A 6 -16.47 15.22 44.82
C VAL A 6 -15.32 15.72 43.93
N ILE A 7 -14.06 15.48 44.31
CA ILE A 7 -12.89 15.96 43.53
C ILE A 7 -12.65 15.10 42.27
N LEU A 8 -12.94 13.79 42.30
CA LEU A 8 -12.85 12.94 41.10
C LEU A 8 -13.97 13.25 40.08
N ASN A 9 -15.16 13.61 40.54
CA ASN A 9 -16.26 13.99 39.64
C ASN A 9 -16.08 15.38 39.02
N ILE A 10 -15.43 16.33 39.70
CA ILE A 10 -15.16 17.65 39.12
C ILE A 10 -14.06 17.58 38.04
N ILE A 11 -13.04 16.71 38.19
CA ILE A 11 -12.02 16.48 37.16
C ILE A 11 -12.61 15.76 35.94
N LEU A 12 -13.53 14.81 36.13
CA LEU A 12 -14.25 14.17 35.03
C LEU A 12 -15.21 15.14 34.31
N ILE A 13 -15.93 15.99 35.06
CA ILE A 13 -16.93 16.91 34.49
C ILE A 13 -16.27 18.13 33.82
N GLN A 14 -15.14 18.64 34.34
CA GLN A 14 -14.36 19.68 33.66
C GLN A 14 -13.66 19.15 32.41
N GLY A 15 -13.27 17.87 32.37
CA GLY A 15 -12.84 17.19 31.14
C GLY A 15 -13.97 17.10 30.11
N ILE A 16 -15.19 16.77 30.51
CA ILE A 16 -16.34 16.60 29.59
C ILE A 16 -16.86 17.94 29.04
N HIS A 17 -16.80 19.04 29.80
CA HIS A 17 -17.17 20.38 29.29
C HIS A 17 -16.08 21.05 28.45
N SER A 18 -14.79 20.74 28.67
CA SER A 18 -13.70 21.15 27.76
C SER A 18 -13.68 20.31 26.47
N MET A 19 -14.19 19.07 26.47
CA MET A 19 -14.23 18.19 25.30
C MET A 19 -15.39 18.46 24.32
N ALA A 20 -16.33 19.34 24.68
CA ALA A 20 -17.34 19.86 23.74
C ALA A 20 -16.76 20.92 22.78
N GLU A 21 -15.51 21.36 22.99
CA GLU A 21 -14.72 22.07 21.98
C GLU A 21 -14.35 21.10 20.85
N SER A 22 -15.34 20.89 19.96
CA SER A 22 -15.19 20.53 18.56
C SER A 22 -14.18 19.41 18.24
N PHE A 23 -14.69 18.18 18.07
CA PHE A 23 -14.04 17.20 17.20
C PHE A 23 -14.04 17.73 15.76
N HIS A 24 -13.11 18.64 15.48
CA HIS A 24 -12.83 19.13 14.14
C HIS A 24 -11.93 18.10 13.46
N PHE A 25 -12.57 17.17 12.77
CA PHE A 25 -11.90 16.32 11.79
C PHE A 25 -11.28 17.22 10.72
N LYS A 26 -9.95 17.27 10.68
CA LYS A 26 -9.21 18.23 9.87
C LYS A 26 -9.24 17.83 8.40
N TYR A 27 -9.12 16.53 8.12
CA TYR A 27 -9.21 16.02 6.76
C TYR A 27 -10.64 16.13 6.22
N LEU A 28 -11.65 15.81 7.02
CA LEU A 28 -13.04 15.86 6.58
C LEU A 28 -13.62 17.27 6.38
N LYS A 29 -12.88 18.32 6.76
CA LYS A 29 -13.22 19.76 6.72
C LYS A 29 -14.69 20.05 7.06
N PRO A 30 -14.99 20.71 8.20
CA PRO A 30 -16.38 21.02 8.54
C PRO A 30 -17.05 21.77 7.39
N LEU A 31 -18.09 21.17 6.83
CA LEU A 31 -18.80 21.79 5.73
C LEU A 31 -19.75 22.84 6.32
N HIS A 32 -19.48 24.11 6.03
CA HIS A 32 -20.33 25.21 6.47
C HIS A 32 -21.61 25.23 5.63
N PHE A 33 -22.74 24.91 6.24
CA PHE A 33 -24.05 24.98 5.59
C PHE A 33 -25.10 25.65 6.48
N ASN A 34 -26.05 26.30 5.81
CA ASN A 34 -27.29 26.73 6.45
C ASN A 34 -28.15 25.48 6.69
N PRO A 35 -28.62 25.24 7.93
CA PRO A 35 -29.46 24.09 8.23
C PRO A 35 -30.74 24.13 7.39
N CYS A 36 -31.10 22.98 6.83
CA CYS A 36 -32.29 22.82 6.00
C CYS A 36 -33.57 22.97 6.83
N ARG A 37 -34.64 23.58 6.27
CA ARG A 37 -35.94 23.63 6.95
C ARG A 37 -36.57 22.24 6.91
N GLN A 38 -37.31 21.85 7.95
CA GLN A 38 -38.00 20.55 7.99
C GLN A 38 -38.92 20.32 6.78
N SER A 39 -39.50 21.38 6.20
CA SER A 39 -40.33 21.33 4.99
C SER A 39 -39.59 20.80 3.75
N ASP A 40 -38.26 20.90 3.73
CA ASP A 40 -37.45 20.65 2.55
C ASP A 40 -36.90 19.21 2.54
N VAL A 41 -36.98 18.50 3.68
CA VAL A 41 -36.45 17.13 3.85
C VAL A 41 -37.13 16.14 2.89
N ALA A 42 -38.44 16.26 2.69
CA ALA A 42 -39.18 15.40 1.77
C ALA A 42 -38.72 15.56 0.31
N GLY A 43 -38.44 16.80 -0.11
CA GLY A 43 -37.88 17.06 -1.45
C GLY A 43 -36.48 16.49 -1.59
N ILE A 44 -35.64 16.63 -0.56
CA ILE A 44 -34.29 16.06 -0.55
C ILE A 44 -34.32 14.53 -0.62
N LEU A 45 -35.25 13.87 0.08
CA LEU A 45 -35.41 12.42 0.00
C LEU A 45 -35.72 11.95 -1.43
N LEU A 46 -36.64 12.63 -2.12
CA LEU A 46 -37.01 12.32 -3.49
C LEU A 46 -35.82 12.52 -4.43
N ASP A 47 -35.18 13.69 -4.37
CA ASP A 47 -34.01 14.03 -5.19
C ASP A 47 -32.88 13.00 -5.01
N VAL A 48 -32.55 12.65 -3.76
CA VAL A 48 -31.48 11.69 -3.46
C VAL A 48 -31.83 10.29 -3.98
N HIS A 49 -33.11 9.89 -3.87
CA HIS A 49 -33.57 8.61 -4.39
C HIS A 49 -33.50 8.55 -5.93
N GLU A 50 -33.88 9.62 -6.62
CA GLU A 50 -33.76 9.74 -8.07
C GLU A 50 -32.30 9.65 -8.51
N ILE A 51 -31.39 10.41 -7.87
CA ILE A 51 -29.95 10.32 -8.14
C ILE A 51 -29.43 8.91 -7.89
N LEU A 52 -29.82 8.27 -6.77
CA LEU A 52 -29.40 6.91 -6.43
C LEU A 52 -29.73 5.89 -7.52
N SER A 53 -30.94 5.98 -8.08
CA SER A 53 -31.41 5.07 -9.12
C SER A 53 -30.77 5.35 -10.49
N ALA A 54 -30.51 6.62 -10.81
CA ALA A 54 -29.93 7.03 -12.09
C ALA A 54 -28.39 6.92 -12.14
N ALA A 55 -27.71 7.03 -10.99
CA ALA A 55 -26.25 7.19 -10.96
C ALA A 55 -25.51 5.97 -11.52
N LYS A 56 -24.56 6.22 -12.42
CA LYS A 56 -23.68 5.26 -13.08
C LYS A 56 -22.22 5.40 -12.67
N LYS A 57 -21.83 6.54 -12.09
CA LYS A 57 -20.46 6.80 -11.64
C LYS A 57 -20.41 7.56 -10.31
N PRO A 58 -19.29 7.50 -9.56
CA PRO A 58 -19.17 8.13 -8.25
C PRO A 58 -19.48 9.62 -8.23
N THR A 59 -19.06 10.39 -9.24
CA THR A 59 -19.28 11.84 -9.30
C THR A 59 -20.73 12.25 -9.19
N GLU A 60 -21.66 11.43 -9.69
CA GLU A 60 -23.09 11.73 -9.68
C GLU A 60 -23.66 11.68 -8.24
N PHE A 61 -22.99 11.00 -7.31
CA PHE A 61 -23.36 11.05 -5.89
C PHE A 61 -22.92 12.31 -5.18
N GLN A 62 -22.01 13.11 -5.74
CA GLN A 62 -21.54 14.30 -5.05
C GLN A 62 -22.67 15.27 -4.70
N GLU A 63 -23.63 15.46 -5.62
CA GLU A 63 -24.78 16.32 -5.36
C GLU A 63 -25.71 15.73 -4.30
N ALA A 64 -26.02 14.42 -4.39
CA ALA A 64 -26.85 13.74 -3.42
C ALA A 64 -26.26 13.83 -2.00
N VAL A 65 -24.96 13.56 -1.85
CA VAL A 65 -24.27 13.64 -0.57
C VAL A 65 -24.26 15.08 -0.03
N LEU A 66 -24.05 16.09 -0.87
CA LEU A 66 -24.13 17.49 -0.46
C LEU A 66 -25.52 17.88 0.05
N LYS A 67 -26.60 17.34 -0.55
CA LYS A 67 -27.96 17.53 -0.04
C LYS A 67 -28.14 16.88 1.33
N LEU A 68 -27.61 15.67 1.54
CA LEU A 68 -27.69 14.96 2.83
C LEU A 68 -27.00 15.72 3.97
N VAL A 69 -25.85 16.37 3.76
CA VAL A 69 -25.14 17.09 4.84
C VAL A 69 -26.00 18.20 5.45
N ARG A 70 -26.91 18.80 4.67
CA ARG A 70 -27.77 19.90 5.13
C ARG A 70 -28.93 19.43 6.01
N CYS A 71 -29.21 18.14 6.03
CA CYS A 71 -30.35 17.57 6.73
C CYS A 71 -29.98 17.09 8.13
N PRO A 72 -30.86 17.30 9.13
CA PRO A 72 -30.72 16.61 10.41
C PRO A 72 -30.86 15.09 10.21
N TRP A 73 -30.32 14.33 11.15
CA TRP A 73 -30.43 12.88 11.13
C TRP A 73 -31.89 12.40 11.13
N SER A 74 -32.20 11.41 10.29
CA SER A 74 -33.44 10.61 10.30
C SER A 74 -33.13 9.19 9.83
N ASN A 75 -34.01 8.22 10.13
CA ASN A 75 -33.80 6.84 9.69
C ASN A 75 -33.86 6.71 8.16
N GLU A 76 -34.74 7.47 7.50
CA GLU A 76 -34.90 7.47 6.05
C GLU A 76 -33.66 8.02 5.34
N LEU A 77 -33.10 9.12 5.86
CA LEU A 77 -31.84 9.69 5.34
C LEU A 77 -30.66 8.76 5.59
N LEU A 78 -30.65 8.07 6.74
CA LEU A 78 -29.65 7.05 7.05
C LEU A 78 -29.70 5.90 6.04
N ASP A 79 -30.90 5.39 5.74
CA ASP A 79 -31.11 4.31 4.77
C ASP A 79 -30.67 4.71 3.36
N LEU A 80 -30.93 5.95 2.94
CA LEU A 80 -30.42 6.47 1.65
C LEU A 80 -28.89 6.61 1.66
N SER A 81 -28.31 7.13 2.74
CA SER A 81 -26.85 7.23 2.88
C SER A 81 -26.18 5.86 2.83
N GLU A 82 -26.83 4.83 3.39
CA GLU A 82 -26.35 3.46 3.37
C GLU A 82 -26.40 2.86 1.96
N GLN A 83 -27.44 3.19 1.18
CA GLN A 83 -27.51 2.78 -0.23
C GLN A 83 -26.41 3.43 -1.07
N ILE A 84 -26.13 4.73 -0.86
CA ILE A 84 -25.00 5.43 -1.49
C ILE A 84 -23.69 4.73 -1.09
N PHE A 85 -23.50 4.52 0.22
CA PHE A 85 -22.34 3.87 0.79
C PHE A 85 -22.09 2.49 0.16
N LEU A 86 -23.12 1.64 0.11
CA LEU A 86 -23.05 0.30 -0.48
C LEU A 86 -22.61 0.33 -1.94
N LYS A 87 -23.25 1.20 -2.75
CA LYS A 87 -22.95 1.32 -4.18
C LYS A 87 -21.53 1.84 -4.42
N LEU A 88 -21.06 2.77 -3.60
CA LEU A 88 -19.67 3.25 -3.64
C LEU A 88 -18.66 2.17 -3.25
N VAL A 89 -18.94 1.35 -2.23
CA VAL A 89 -18.06 0.23 -1.88
C VAL A 89 -17.92 -0.73 -3.05
N THR A 90 -19.02 -1.13 -3.68
CA THR A 90 -18.99 -2.01 -4.85
C THR A 90 -18.22 -1.37 -6.01
N TRP A 91 -18.55 -0.14 -6.37
CA TRP A 91 -17.85 0.56 -7.46
C TRP A 91 -16.36 0.73 -7.21
N GLN A 92 -15.94 1.04 -5.98
CA GLN A 92 -14.52 1.10 -5.66
C GLN A 92 -13.88 -0.29 -5.79
N GLN A 93 -14.53 -1.36 -5.34
CA GLN A 93 -14.00 -2.72 -5.47
C GLN A 93 -13.80 -3.14 -6.93
N ASP A 94 -14.79 -2.85 -7.79
CA ASP A 94 -14.73 -3.10 -9.23
C ASP A 94 -13.62 -2.25 -9.88
N PHE A 95 -13.55 -0.96 -9.54
CA PHE A 95 -12.53 -0.04 -10.02
C PHE A 95 -11.11 -0.48 -9.64
N LEU A 96 -10.90 -0.95 -8.42
CA LEU A 96 -9.61 -1.51 -7.98
C LEU A 96 -9.27 -2.83 -8.69
N GLU A 97 -10.27 -3.61 -9.11
CA GLU A 97 -10.05 -4.84 -9.85
C GLU A 97 -9.58 -4.56 -11.28
N GLU A 98 -10.30 -3.68 -11.98
CA GLU A 98 -10.02 -3.24 -13.35
C GLU A 98 -8.64 -2.58 -13.48
N ASN A 99 -8.14 -1.97 -12.40
CA ASN A 99 -6.88 -1.21 -12.38
C ASN A 99 -5.77 -1.87 -11.55
N SER A 100 -5.85 -3.19 -11.35
CA SER A 100 -4.86 -3.93 -10.54
C SER A 100 -3.48 -4.08 -11.16
N ASP A 101 -3.37 -3.87 -12.48
CA ASP A 101 -2.10 -3.98 -13.23
C ASP A 101 -1.59 -2.60 -13.71
N THR A 102 -2.14 -1.51 -13.18
CA THR A 102 -1.76 -0.16 -13.60
C THR A 102 -0.28 0.12 -13.30
N ALA A 103 0.44 0.60 -14.31
CA ALA A 103 1.80 1.11 -14.18
C ALA A 103 1.82 2.62 -13.94
N PHE A 104 2.95 3.14 -13.48
CA PHE A 104 3.17 4.53 -13.13
C PHE A 104 4.03 5.25 -14.16
N PRO A 105 3.87 6.58 -14.30
CA PRO A 105 2.85 7.44 -13.69
C PRO A 105 1.44 7.11 -14.15
N LEU A 106 0.44 7.44 -13.33
CA LEU A 106 -0.97 7.22 -13.65
C LEU A 106 -1.42 8.16 -14.78
N ASN A 107 -2.33 7.70 -15.64
CA ASN A 107 -2.91 8.58 -16.66
C ASN A 107 -3.93 9.56 -16.06
N ASN A 108 -4.17 10.69 -16.74
CA ASN A 108 -5.05 11.75 -16.23
C ASN A 108 -6.48 11.28 -15.98
N HIS A 109 -7.04 10.42 -16.84
CA HIS A 109 -8.39 9.88 -16.67
C HIS A 109 -8.52 9.06 -15.38
N LEU A 110 -7.52 8.22 -15.09
CA LEU A 110 -7.51 7.41 -13.88
C LEU A 110 -7.35 8.29 -12.63
N ARG A 111 -6.52 9.32 -12.71
CA ARG A 111 -6.36 10.32 -11.64
C ARG A 111 -7.66 11.04 -11.34
N GLU A 112 -8.33 11.55 -12.38
CA GLU A 112 -9.64 12.17 -12.25
C GLU A 112 -10.61 11.21 -11.55
N SER A 113 -10.69 9.96 -12.01
CA SER A 113 -11.54 8.93 -11.40
C SER A 113 -11.24 8.69 -9.92
N ILE A 114 -9.95 8.65 -9.53
CA ILE A 114 -9.52 8.52 -8.13
C ILE A 114 -9.99 9.72 -7.31
N GLU A 115 -9.75 10.94 -7.78
CA GLU A 115 -10.18 12.16 -7.10
C GLU A 115 -11.70 12.25 -6.98
N GLU A 116 -12.45 11.75 -7.97
CA GLU A 116 -13.91 11.64 -7.89
C GLU A 116 -14.35 10.75 -6.72
N PHE A 117 -13.75 9.56 -6.56
CA PHE A 117 -14.02 8.67 -5.41
C PHE A 117 -13.68 9.35 -4.08
N LEU A 118 -12.49 9.94 -3.99
CA LEU A 118 -12.01 10.59 -2.77
C LEU A 118 -12.92 11.75 -2.34
N ALA A 119 -13.34 12.58 -3.30
CA ALA A 119 -14.26 13.68 -3.03
C ALA A 119 -15.61 13.19 -2.49
N VAL A 120 -16.16 12.08 -3.02
CA VAL A 120 -17.42 11.51 -2.53
C VAL A 120 -17.25 10.91 -1.14
N TRP A 121 -16.18 10.15 -0.89
CA TRP A 121 -15.90 9.58 0.42
C TRP A 121 -15.73 10.66 1.50
N GLN A 122 -14.99 11.72 1.20
CA GLN A 122 -14.80 12.85 2.11
C GLN A 122 -16.14 13.52 2.45
N LYS A 123 -16.96 13.81 1.43
CA LYS A 123 -18.29 14.42 1.64
C LYS A 123 -19.20 13.50 2.46
N LEU A 124 -19.17 12.19 2.23
CA LEU A 124 -19.98 11.23 2.97
C LEU A 124 -19.51 11.09 4.43
N GLY A 125 -18.20 11.13 4.66
CA GLY A 125 -17.63 11.22 6.01
C GLY A 125 -18.09 12.48 6.73
N ALA A 126 -18.15 13.62 6.04
CA ALA A 126 -18.69 14.86 6.61
C ALA A 126 -20.18 14.75 6.99
N VAL A 127 -21.01 14.04 6.21
CA VAL A 127 -22.41 13.73 6.58
C VAL A 127 -22.45 12.99 7.92
N TYR A 128 -21.71 11.88 8.04
CA TYR A 128 -21.73 11.05 9.26
C TYR A 128 -21.18 11.78 10.48
N SER A 129 -20.12 12.58 10.29
CA SER A 129 -19.58 13.45 11.32
C SER A 129 -20.62 14.47 11.81
N HIS A 130 -21.33 15.13 10.88
CA HIS A 130 -22.40 16.07 11.22
C HIS A 130 -23.53 15.41 12.01
N TRP A 131 -24.03 14.26 11.56
CA TRP A 131 -25.09 13.53 12.25
C TRP A 131 -24.65 13.05 13.64
N LEU A 132 -23.38 12.69 13.83
CA LEU A 132 -22.85 12.32 15.13
C LEU A 132 -22.86 13.48 16.15
N GLN A 133 -22.79 14.73 15.68
CA GLN A 133 -22.90 15.93 16.52
C GLN A 133 -24.36 16.23 16.87
N GLY A 134 -25.29 16.00 15.94
CA GLY A 134 -26.73 16.25 16.13
C GLY A 134 -27.45 15.16 16.91
N GLU A 135 -26.92 13.92 16.95
CA GLU A 135 -27.57 12.81 17.64
C GLU A 135 -27.49 12.97 19.17
N SER A 136 -28.67 13.04 19.81
CA SER A 136 -28.77 13.09 21.27
C SER A 136 -27.98 11.93 21.91
N GLN A 137 -27.20 12.23 22.95
CA GLN A 137 -26.22 11.35 23.60
C GLN A 137 -26.76 10.01 24.17
N GLN A 138 -28.00 9.59 23.89
CA GLN A 138 -28.69 8.57 24.67
C GLN A 138 -28.59 7.13 24.13
N ARG A 139 -28.28 6.90 22.84
CA ARG A 139 -28.25 5.54 22.27
C ARG A 139 -26.88 5.16 21.70
N LYS A 140 -26.23 4.18 22.33
CA LYS A 140 -24.92 3.65 21.92
C LYS A 140 -24.91 3.01 20.52
N LYS A 141 -25.99 2.30 20.13
CA LYS A 141 -26.01 1.52 18.87
C LYS A 141 -25.95 2.39 17.59
N PRO A 142 -26.79 3.43 17.44
CA PRO A 142 -26.68 4.33 16.28
C PRO A 142 -25.35 5.06 16.23
N GLN A 143 -24.83 5.53 17.37
CA GLN A 143 -23.52 6.17 17.43
C GLN A 143 -22.38 5.23 16.99
N ALA A 144 -22.41 3.97 17.41
CA ALA A 144 -21.43 2.98 16.96
C ALA A 144 -21.53 2.73 15.44
N PHE A 145 -22.74 2.77 14.88
CA PHE A 145 -22.95 2.67 13.44
C PHE A 145 -22.36 3.88 12.70
N LEU A 146 -22.71 5.11 13.12
CA LEU A 146 -22.23 6.34 12.51
C LEU A 146 -20.71 6.48 12.60
N LEU A 147 -20.10 6.17 13.75
CA LEU A 147 -18.65 6.17 13.92
C LEU A 147 -17.97 5.13 13.03
N LEU A 148 -18.52 3.92 12.91
CA LEU A 148 -17.94 2.92 12.01
C LEU A 148 -18.04 3.36 10.55
N ARG A 149 -19.15 3.99 10.13
CA ARG A 149 -19.29 4.52 8.77
C ARG A 149 -18.34 5.67 8.50
N LEU A 150 -18.24 6.61 9.44
CA LEU A 150 -17.25 7.68 9.42
C LEU A 150 -15.83 7.12 9.25
N PHE A 151 -15.45 6.17 10.12
CA PHE A 151 -14.16 5.51 10.03
C PHE A 151 -13.94 4.84 8.68
N GLU A 152 -14.95 4.15 8.17
CA GLU A 152 -14.85 3.45 6.90
C GLU A 152 -14.62 4.41 5.73
N THR A 153 -15.21 5.61 5.74
CA THR A 153 -14.89 6.62 4.71
C THR A 153 -13.41 7.02 4.74
N LEU A 154 -12.81 7.16 5.93
CA LEU A 154 -11.38 7.46 6.10
C LEU A 154 -10.51 6.27 5.66
N TYR A 155 -10.88 5.06 6.06
CA TYR A 155 -10.18 3.84 5.65
C TYR A 155 -10.23 3.65 4.12
N ARG A 156 -11.38 3.90 3.48
CA ARG A 156 -11.52 3.75 2.03
C ARG A 156 -10.64 4.74 1.27
N THR A 157 -10.52 5.97 1.77
CA THR A 157 -9.54 6.94 1.29
C THR A 157 -8.11 6.42 1.45
N LEU A 158 -7.74 5.93 2.64
CA LEU A 158 -6.41 5.38 2.93
C LEU A 158 -6.07 4.22 1.97
N SER A 159 -6.99 3.27 1.85
CA SER A 159 -6.89 2.08 0.99
C SER A 159 -6.74 2.45 -0.50
N LEU A 160 -7.55 3.39 -0.99
CA LEU A 160 -7.49 3.84 -2.37
C LEU A 160 -6.16 4.54 -2.70
N ARG A 161 -5.70 5.42 -1.80
CA ARG A 161 -4.40 6.11 -1.95
C ARG A 161 -3.23 5.13 -1.85
N ALA A 162 -3.28 4.17 -0.93
CA ALA A 162 -2.31 3.09 -0.82
C ALA A 162 -2.23 2.27 -2.12
N PHE A 163 -3.37 1.83 -2.65
CA PHE A 163 -3.45 1.02 -3.87
C PHE A 163 -2.80 1.69 -5.08
N PHE A 164 -3.02 3.00 -5.23
CA PHE A 164 -2.47 3.80 -6.34
C PHE A 164 -1.18 4.52 -5.97
N HIS A 165 -0.48 4.11 -4.91
CA HIS A 165 0.79 4.68 -4.46
C HIS A 165 0.81 6.20 -4.40
N TRP A 166 -0.31 6.79 -4.02
CA TRP A 166 -0.48 8.22 -3.98
C TRP A 166 -0.25 8.70 -2.55
N GLN A 167 0.34 9.89 -2.42
CA GLN A 167 0.46 10.58 -1.15
C GLN A 167 -0.85 10.55 -0.35
N LEU A 168 -0.72 10.15 0.92
CA LEU A 168 -1.84 10.17 1.85
C LEU A 168 -2.25 11.62 2.12
N PRO A 169 -3.56 11.92 2.15
CA PRO A 169 -4.02 13.26 2.47
C PRO A 169 -3.58 13.67 3.87
N GLU A 170 -3.22 14.95 4.02
CA GLU A 170 -2.89 15.50 5.34
C GLU A 170 -4.05 15.30 6.34
N ASN A 171 -3.69 14.97 7.56
CA ASN A 171 -4.55 14.74 8.72
C ASN A 171 -5.42 13.47 8.66
N ILE A 172 -5.24 12.59 7.66
CA ILE A 172 -6.04 11.36 7.57
C ILE A 172 -5.85 10.46 8.79
N TRP A 173 -4.61 10.29 9.26
CA TRP A 173 -4.29 9.46 10.41
C TRP A 173 -4.75 10.11 11.70
N ARG A 174 -4.56 11.42 11.82
CA ARG A 174 -5.09 12.18 12.96
C ARG A 174 -6.61 12.02 13.09
N ASP A 175 -7.34 12.05 11.98
CA ASP A 175 -8.78 11.85 11.98
C ASP A 175 -9.15 10.40 12.31
N ILE A 176 -8.45 9.40 11.76
CA ILE A 176 -8.60 7.97 12.11
C ILE A 176 -8.42 7.75 13.63
N HIS A 177 -7.33 8.29 14.18
CA HIS A 177 -7.01 8.27 15.61
C HIS A 177 -8.09 8.92 16.45
N SER A 178 -8.60 10.07 16.00
CA SER A 178 -9.66 10.81 16.69
C SER A 178 -10.98 10.04 16.73
N VAL A 179 -11.36 9.37 15.63
CA VAL A 179 -12.56 8.51 15.59
C VAL A 179 -12.42 7.33 16.56
N TYR A 180 -11.25 6.68 16.59
CA TYR A 180 -10.97 5.58 17.52
C TYR A 180 -11.06 6.04 18.98
N ARG A 181 -10.43 7.16 19.32
CA ARG A 181 -10.48 7.74 20.68
C ARG A 181 -11.90 8.09 21.10
N LEU A 182 -12.66 8.75 20.22
CA LEU A 182 -14.05 9.14 20.48
C LEU A 182 -14.94 7.92 20.77
N ALA A 183 -14.72 6.79 20.10
CA ALA A 183 -15.46 5.57 20.37
C ALA A 183 -15.08 4.91 21.70
N GLY A 184 -13.82 5.04 22.12
CA GLY A 184 -13.35 4.62 23.44
C GLY A 184 -13.99 5.46 24.55
N GLU A 185 -13.97 6.79 24.40
CA GLU A 185 -14.60 7.74 25.33
C GLU A 185 -16.11 7.49 25.51
N ARG A 186 -16.78 7.06 24.43
CA ARG A 186 -18.22 6.72 24.43
C ARG A 186 -18.52 5.27 24.84
N ASP A 187 -17.50 4.46 25.13
CA ASP A 187 -17.63 3.04 25.49
C ASP A 187 -18.46 2.25 24.45
N ILE A 188 -18.08 2.41 23.18
CA ILE A 188 -18.70 1.76 22.02
C ILE A 188 -17.70 1.13 21.04
N ILE A 189 -16.40 1.16 21.38
CA ILE A 189 -15.31 0.71 20.51
C ILE A 189 -15.43 -0.76 20.07
N SER A 190 -15.99 -1.61 20.95
CA SER A 190 -16.20 -3.05 20.76
C SER A 190 -17.60 -3.39 20.24
N LEU A 191 -18.51 -2.41 20.10
CA LEU A 191 -19.85 -2.66 19.61
C LEU A 191 -19.83 -3.01 18.12
N SER A 192 -20.17 -4.26 17.83
CA SER A 192 -20.17 -4.74 16.46
C SER A 192 -21.41 -4.28 15.69
N THR A 193 -21.21 -3.69 14.51
CA THR A 193 -22.27 -3.30 13.57
C THR A 193 -22.03 -3.93 12.20
N LYS A 194 -23.05 -3.92 11.32
CA LYS A 194 -22.91 -4.46 9.97
C LYS A 194 -21.98 -3.56 9.16
N LEU A 195 -21.04 -4.16 8.43
CA LEU A 195 -20.16 -3.45 7.52
C LEU A 195 -20.14 -4.18 6.17
N PRO A 196 -20.60 -3.53 5.10
CA PRO A 196 -20.51 -4.08 3.76
C PRO A 196 -19.06 -4.19 3.26
N GLY A 197 -18.83 -5.08 2.30
CA GLY A 197 -17.53 -5.23 1.64
C GLY A 197 -16.49 -6.03 2.44
N LEU A 198 -16.84 -6.58 3.61
CA LEU A 198 -16.02 -7.55 4.32
C LEU A 198 -16.03 -8.90 3.59
N ARG A 199 -14.87 -9.53 3.43
CA ARG A 199 -14.69 -10.85 2.82
C ARG A 199 -14.93 -11.99 3.81
N HIS A 200 -14.59 -11.81 5.09
CA HIS A 200 -14.59 -12.83 6.13
C HIS A 200 -15.56 -12.52 7.28
N GLY A 201 -16.71 -11.93 6.97
CA GLY A 201 -17.77 -11.68 7.93
C GLY A 201 -18.85 -10.73 7.41
N LYS A 202 -19.87 -10.45 8.22
CA LYS A 202 -20.91 -9.45 7.92
C LYS A 202 -20.93 -8.28 8.91
N ARG A 203 -20.15 -8.38 9.97
CA ARG A 203 -20.13 -7.42 11.07
C ARG A 203 -18.70 -7.24 11.55
N THR A 204 -18.38 -6.02 11.98
CA THR A 204 -17.11 -5.69 12.62
C THR A 204 -17.34 -4.67 13.72
N ALA A 205 -16.34 -4.44 14.55
CA ALA A 205 -16.30 -3.38 15.54
C ALA A 205 -15.26 -2.34 15.11
N LEU A 206 -15.36 -1.12 15.64
CA LEU A 206 -14.42 -0.05 15.33
C LEU A 206 -12.99 -0.44 15.74
N GLU A 207 -12.82 -1.11 16.88
CA GLU A 207 -11.51 -1.59 17.33
C GLU A 207 -10.83 -2.49 16.30
N LYS A 208 -11.57 -3.47 15.76
CA LYS A 208 -11.05 -4.37 14.72
C LYS A 208 -10.67 -3.59 13.47
N ARG A 209 -11.49 -2.61 13.07
CA ARG A 209 -11.25 -1.81 11.86
C ARG A 209 -10.03 -0.88 12.02
N TYR A 210 -9.83 -0.35 13.21
CA TYR A 210 -8.65 0.44 13.55
C TYR A 210 -7.36 -0.39 13.54
N LYS A 211 -7.40 -1.62 14.07
CA LYS A 211 -6.26 -2.55 13.96
C LYS A 211 -5.92 -2.89 12.51
N GLN A 212 -6.93 -3.00 11.63
CA GLN A 212 -6.70 -3.18 10.19
C GLN A 212 -6.05 -1.97 9.54
N SER A 213 -6.50 -0.74 9.87
CA SER A 213 -5.83 0.45 9.33
C SER A 213 -4.38 0.48 9.78
N LEU A 214 -4.09 0.23 11.06
CA LEU A 214 -2.72 0.19 11.57
C LEU A 214 -1.86 -0.83 10.83
N LEU A 215 -2.37 -2.05 10.61
CA LEU A 215 -1.66 -3.07 9.83
C LEU A 215 -1.34 -2.58 8.41
N LEU A 216 -2.30 -1.95 7.73
CA LEU A 216 -2.09 -1.39 6.39
C LEU A 216 -1.03 -0.28 6.40
N GLY A 217 -1.12 0.65 7.36
CA GLY A 217 -0.18 1.76 7.49
C GLY A 217 1.24 1.31 7.79
N LEU A 218 1.40 0.23 8.55
CA LEU A 218 2.69 -0.36 8.92
C LEU A 218 3.20 -1.41 7.93
N ALA A 219 2.40 -1.79 6.92
CA ALA A 219 2.82 -2.72 5.88
C ALA A 219 3.64 -2.06 4.76
N GLU A 220 3.97 -0.78 4.91
CA GLU A 220 4.63 0.03 3.88
C GLU A 220 3.90 -0.07 2.53
N PRO A 221 2.68 0.46 2.40
CA PRO A 221 1.84 0.22 1.22
C PRO A 221 2.48 0.68 -0.09
N PHE A 222 3.37 1.67 -0.05
CA PHE A 222 4.15 2.13 -1.21
C PHE A 222 5.20 1.13 -1.69
N ALA A 223 5.49 0.11 -0.88
CA ALA A 223 6.35 -1.01 -1.20
C ALA A 223 5.57 -2.24 -1.68
N LEU A 224 4.23 -2.18 -1.77
CA LEU A 224 3.36 -3.30 -2.13
C LEU A 224 2.76 -3.11 -3.52
N LEU A 225 2.63 -4.19 -4.30
CA LEU A 225 1.87 -4.18 -5.56
C LEU A 225 0.38 -3.92 -5.30
N PRO A 226 -0.37 -3.33 -6.25
CA PRO A 226 -1.80 -3.09 -6.06
C PRO A 226 -2.60 -4.39 -5.74
N ARG A 227 -2.25 -5.50 -6.38
CA ARG A 227 -2.80 -6.84 -6.07
C ARG A 227 -2.46 -7.32 -4.66
N GLU A 228 -1.25 -7.04 -4.19
CA GLU A 228 -0.80 -7.37 -2.83
C GLU A 228 -1.59 -6.61 -1.78
N ILE A 229 -1.86 -5.32 -2.03
CA ILE A 229 -2.68 -4.49 -1.15
C ILE A 229 -4.08 -5.10 -1.02
N ARG A 230 -4.74 -5.45 -2.13
CA ARG A 230 -6.08 -6.07 -2.09
C ARG A 230 -6.09 -7.40 -1.32
N LEU A 231 -5.07 -8.23 -1.53
CA LEU A 231 -4.95 -9.50 -0.81
C LEU A 231 -4.71 -9.25 0.68
N LEU A 232 -3.82 -8.32 1.03
CA LEU A 232 -3.55 -7.93 2.40
C LEU A 232 -4.82 -7.43 3.10
N GLU A 233 -5.64 -6.60 2.45
CA GLU A 233 -6.92 -6.15 2.99
C GLU A 233 -7.85 -7.30 3.39
N ALA A 234 -7.92 -8.34 2.55
CA ALA A 234 -8.68 -9.54 2.86
C ALA A 234 -8.13 -10.26 4.10
N LEU A 235 -6.81 -10.46 4.14
CA LEU A 235 -6.14 -11.20 5.21
C LEU A 235 -6.16 -10.44 6.55
N MET A 236 -6.11 -9.11 6.52
CA MET A 236 -6.19 -8.25 7.70
C MET A 236 -7.52 -8.42 8.45
N GLU A 237 -8.61 -8.89 7.80
CA GLU A 237 -9.85 -9.29 8.51
C GLU A 237 -9.66 -10.46 9.47
N LYS A 238 -8.74 -11.37 9.15
CA LYS A 238 -8.39 -12.51 10.00
C LYS A 238 -7.28 -12.15 11.00
N TRP A 239 -6.38 -11.24 10.62
CA TRP A 239 -5.20 -10.90 11.43
C TRP A 239 -5.41 -9.80 12.45
N ALA A 240 -6.27 -8.82 12.18
CA ALA A 240 -6.52 -7.72 13.10
C ALA A 240 -6.91 -8.15 14.53
N PRO A 241 -7.72 -9.21 14.76
CA PRO A 241 -8.00 -9.70 16.11
C PRO A 241 -6.78 -10.20 16.89
N LEU A 242 -5.67 -10.52 16.22
CA LEU A 242 -4.43 -11.01 16.83
C LEU A 242 -3.55 -9.88 17.37
N LEU A 243 -3.87 -8.63 17.01
CA LEU A 243 -3.17 -7.46 17.53
C LEU A 243 -3.74 -7.09 18.89
N VAL A 244 -2.85 -6.90 19.85
CA VAL A 244 -3.19 -6.36 21.17
C VAL A 244 -2.68 -4.93 21.23
N LEU A 245 -3.56 -4.00 21.60
CA LEU A 245 -3.19 -2.62 21.89
C LEU A 245 -3.08 -2.50 23.40
N GLU A 246 -1.88 -2.21 23.89
CA GLU A 246 -1.59 -2.22 25.33
C GLU A 246 -0.67 -1.06 25.73
N SER A 247 -0.81 -0.56 26.96
CA SER A 247 0.10 0.44 27.49
C SER A 247 1.29 -0.26 28.13
N THR A 248 2.45 -0.16 27.50
CA THR A 248 3.68 -0.84 27.93
C THR A 248 4.89 0.09 27.78
N VAL A 249 5.96 -0.21 28.50
CA VAL A 249 7.25 0.51 28.45
C VAL A 249 8.22 -0.31 27.59
N GLY A 250 9.12 0.38 26.87
CA GLY A 250 10.20 -0.22 26.09
C GLY A 250 10.05 0.01 24.59
N MET A 251 10.85 -0.67 23.76
CA MET A 251 10.85 -0.48 22.30
C MET A 251 9.63 -1.11 21.61
N GLY A 252 9.09 -0.45 20.59
CA GLY A 252 7.97 -0.98 19.80
C GLY A 252 7.19 0.08 19.01
N TRP A 253 6.14 -0.36 18.32
CA TRP A 253 5.23 0.50 17.57
C TRP A 253 4.28 1.26 18.49
N ARG A 254 4.51 2.56 18.61
CA ARG A 254 3.74 3.47 19.45
C ARG A 254 2.68 4.21 18.65
N ILE A 255 1.48 4.29 19.22
CA ILE A 255 0.36 5.04 18.64
C ILE A 255 0.33 6.45 19.25
N HIS A 256 0.48 7.46 18.38
CA HIS A 256 0.33 8.86 18.74
C HIS A 256 -0.96 9.44 18.20
N PHE A 257 -1.96 9.61 19.06
CA PHE A 257 -3.26 10.10 18.62
C PHE A 257 -3.25 11.52 18.02
N ASN A 258 -2.21 12.32 18.29
CA ASN A 258 -2.11 13.71 17.82
C ASN A 258 -1.28 13.86 16.53
N GLU A 259 -0.54 12.82 16.14
CA GLU A 259 0.32 12.83 14.96
C GLU A 259 -0.44 12.28 13.75
N ASP A 260 0.00 12.68 12.56
CA ASP A 260 -0.60 12.24 11.31
C ASP A 260 0.14 11.05 10.70
N VAL A 261 0.39 10.04 11.53
CA VAL A 261 1.11 8.81 11.20
C VAL A 261 0.39 7.62 11.84
N PRO A 262 0.47 6.40 11.27
CA PRO A 262 -0.20 5.22 11.81
C PRO A 262 0.28 4.89 13.23
N ALA A 263 1.57 4.55 13.34
CA ALA A 263 2.31 4.33 14.57
C ALA A 263 3.79 4.56 14.25
N VAL A 264 4.59 4.89 15.26
CA VAL A 264 6.01 5.19 15.12
C VAL A 264 6.81 4.21 15.97
N TRP A 265 7.88 3.68 15.41
CA TRP A 265 8.82 2.84 16.16
C TRP A 265 9.62 3.72 17.12
N ALA A 266 9.45 3.52 18.43
CA ALA A 266 10.07 4.38 19.44
C ALA A 266 10.30 3.64 20.77
N ASP A 267 11.34 4.06 21.49
CA ASP A 267 11.59 3.70 22.89
C ASP A 267 11.08 4.85 23.77
N ASP A 268 10.00 4.63 24.50
CA ASP A 268 9.43 5.65 25.38
C ASP A 268 8.68 5.06 26.58
N ASP A 269 8.41 5.93 27.55
CA ASP A 269 7.72 5.58 28.78
C ASP A 269 6.19 5.61 28.60
N SER A 270 5.55 4.45 28.81
CA SER A 270 4.11 4.29 29.07
C SER A 270 3.15 4.77 27.96
N SER A 271 3.50 4.54 26.69
CA SER A 271 2.61 4.82 25.55
C SER A 271 1.71 3.63 25.16
N LEU A 272 0.63 3.91 24.42
CA LEU A 272 -0.18 2.84 23.81
C LEU A 272 0.60 2.24 22.64
N ARG A 273 0.87 0.94 22.71
CA ARG A 273 1.70 0.20 21.76
C ARG A 273 0.94 -0.94 21.10
N ILE A 274 1.45 -1.36 19.94
CA ILE A 274 0.93 -2.51 19.20
C ILE A 274 1.80 -3.73 19.52
N ASN A 275 1.19 -4.75 20.08
CA ASN A 275 1.83 -6.04 20.31
C ASN A 275 1.48 -7.01 19.19
N PHE A 276 2.51 -7.40 18.43
CA PHE A 276 2.42 -8.30 17.28
C PHE A 276 2.70 -9.77 17.61
N SER A 277 2.96 -10.12 18.87
CA SER A 277 3.48 -11.45 19.26
C SER A 277 2.62 -12.61 18.74
N SER A 278 1.30 -12.50 18.88
CA SER A 278 0.35 -13.51 18.40
C SER A 278 0.32 -13.61 16.87
N LEU A 279 0.36 -12.47 16.17
CA LEU A 279 0.40 -12.45 14.72
C LEU A 279 1.71 -13.04 14.18
N VAL A 280 2.85 -12.59 14.70
CA VAL A 280 4.17 -13.07 14.26
C VAL A 280 4.33 -14.56 14.51
N LYS A 281 3.84 -15.07 15.64
CA LYS A 281 3.81 -16.52 15.91
C LYS A 281 3.01 -17.25 14.85
N LEU A 282 1.79 -16.79 14.54
CA LEU A 282 0.94 -17.36 13.51
C LEU A 282 1.65 -17.36 12.15
N LEU A 283 2.22 -16.22 11.74
CA LEU A 283 2.87 -16.10 10.44
C LEU A 283 4.09 -17.01 10.31
N LYS A 284 4.88 -17.17 11.38
CA LYS A 284 6.00 -18.13 11.42
C LYS A 284 5.53 -19.57 11.26
N GLU A 285 4.45 -19.96 11.94
CA GLU A 285 3.84 -21.29 11.80
C GLU A 285 3.26 -21.50 10.38
N HIS A 286 2.74 -20.44 9.77
CA HIS A 286 2.14 -20.49 8.44
C HIS A 286 3.12 -20.28 7.27
N ARG A 287 4.40 -19.99 7.52
CA ARG A 287 5.44 -19.91 6.46
C ARG A 287 5.50 -21.18 5.60
N ALA A 288 5.18 -22.34 6.18
CA ALA A 288 5.12 -23.62 5.44
C ALA A 288 4.00 -23.66 4.37
N PHE A 289 2.96 -22.84 4.53
CA PHE A 289 1.84 -22.71 3.60
C PHE A 289 1.95 -21.49 2.67
N ALA A 290 2.98 -20.66 2.85
CA ALA A 290 3.28 -19.58 1.91
C ALA A 290 3.66 -20.18 0.56
N SER A 291 3.34 -19.46 -0.51
CA SER A 291 3.77 -19.87 -1.84
C SER A 291 5.29 -19.81 -1.93
N LYS A 292 5.89 -20.89 -2.43
CA LYS A 292 7.33 -20.95 -2.73
C LYS A 292 7.70 -20.22 -4.01
N VAL A 293 6.71 -19.75 -4.75
CA VAL A 293 6.89 -18.93 -5.94
C VAL A 293 7.35 -17.55 -5.48
N GLY A 294 8.38 -17.01 -6.13
CA GLY A 294 8.90 -15.68 -5.77
C GLY A 294 7.82 -14.61 -5.93
N ARG A 295 7.95 -13.53 -5.16
CA ARG A 295 6.94 -12.45 -5.07
C ARG A 295 6.36 -11.99 -6.41
N PHE A 296 7.21 -11.77 -7.41
CA PHE A 296 6.79 -11.22 -8.70
C PHE A 296 6.32 -12.28 -9.70
N GLU A 297 6.64 -13.56 -9.49
CA GLU A 297 6.09 -14.68 -10.27
C GLU A 297 4.69 -15.10 -9.76
N TYR A 298 4.40 -14.81 -8.49
CA TYR A 298 3.18 -15.25 -7.80
C TYR A 298 1.89 -14.82 -8.54
N TRP A 299 1.92 -13.66 -9.20
CA TRP A 299 0.74 -13.05 -9.81
C TRP A 299 0.42 -13.56 -11.22
N GLU A 300 1.33 -14.31 -11.84
CA GLU A 300 1.08 -14.99 -13.12
C GLU A 300 0.31 -16.31 -12.93
N GLN A 301 0.27 -16.84 -11.70
CA GLN A 301 -0.44 -18.07 -11.36
C GLN A 301 -1.83 -17.74 -10.77
N GLU A 302 -2.87 -18.40 -11.28
CA GLU A 302 -4.25 -18.12 -10.87
C GLU A 302 -4.49 -18.32 -9.34
N SER A 303 -5.00 -17.26 -8.72
CA SER A 303 -5.85 -17.19 -7.53
C SER A 303 -5.58 -18.17 -6.39
N ASN A 304 -4.45 -18.04 -5.71
CA ASN A 304 -4.35 -18.51 -4.33
C ASN A 304 -4.56 -17.33 -3.36
N GLU A 305 -5.35 -17.53 -2.29
CA GLU A 305 -5.46 -16.59 -1.16
C GLU A 305 -4.19 -16.58 -0.27
N THR A 306 -3.07 -17.12 -0.78
CA THR A 306 -1.80 -17.22 -0.07
C THR A 306 -0.90 -16.03 -0.39
N LEU A 307 0.06 -15.72 0.47
CA LEU A 307 1.13 -14.77 0.14
C LEU A 307 2.35 -15.53 -0.35
N SER A 308 3.19 -14.89 -1.17
CA SER A 308 4.55 -15.38 -1.40
C SER A 308 5.34 -15.32 -0.09
N LEU A 309 6.34 -16.18 0.03
CA LEU A 309 7.22 -16.18 1.20
C LEU A 309 7.94 -14.82 1.37
N ASP A 310 8.42 -14.24 0.27
CA ASP A 310 9.14 -12.96 0.29
C ASP A 310 8.24 -11.81 0.78
N LEU A 311 6.98 -11.77 0.32
CA LEU A 311 6.03 -10.75 0.76
C LEU A 311 5.66 -10.93 2.23
N LEU A 312 5.47 -12.18 2.67
CA LEU A 312 5.23 -12.48 4.08
C LEU A 312 6.40 -12.02 4.94
N ASP A 313 7.62 -12.24 4.49
CA ASP A 313 8.84 -11.84 5.19
C ASP A 313 8.96 -10.32 5.26
N GLN A 314 8.70 -9.61 4.15
CA GLN A 314 8.62 -8.16 4.15
C GLN A 314 7.60 -7.64 5.17
N LEU A 315 6.37 -8.15 5.16
CA LEU A 315 5.31 -7.72 6.09
C LEU A 315 5.72 -7.95 7.56
N VAL A 316 6.36 -9.09 7.85
CA VAL A 316 6.86 -9.40 9.19
C VAL A 316 7.97 -8.42 9.60
N GLN A 317 8.90 -8.08 8.70
CA GLN A 317 9.96 -7.11 8.99
C GLN A 317 9.37 -5.72 9.28
N SER A 318 8.49 -5.22 8.40
CA SER A 318 7.85 -3.93 8.61
C SER A 318 7.04 -3.90 9.91
N TRP A 319 6.33 -4.96 10.29
CA TRP A 319 5.63 -5.01 11.58
C TRP A 319 6.52 -5.22 12.80
N LEU A 320 7.75 -5.67 12.63
CA LEU A 320 8.74 -5.80 13.70
C LEU A 320 9.63 -4.57 13.86
N GLY A 321 9.40 -3.51 13.08
CA GLY A 321 10.21 -2.29 13.16
C GLY A 321 11.61 -2.45 12.57
N ALA A 322 11.81 -3.49 11.75
CA ALA A 322 13.02 -3.62 10.97
C ALA A 322 12.87 -2.77 9.71
N GLU A 323 13.55 -1.64 9.68
CA GLU A 323 13.67 -0.86 8.46
C GLU A 323 14.57 -1.62 7.48
N PRO A 324 14.19 -1.74 6.19
CA PRO A 324 15.09 -2.28 5.19
C PRO A 324 16.34 -1.40 5.10
N GLU A 325 17.50 -2.01 4.92
CA GLU A 325 18.71 -1.26 4.59
C GLU A 325 18.51 -0.61 3.22
N ILE A 326 18.35 0.71 3.20
CA ILE A 326 18.24 1.52 1.99
C ILE A 326 19.54 2.30 1.86
N GLU A 327 20.25 2.08 0.76
CA GLU A 327 21.40 2.93 0.43
C GLU A 327 20.92 4.32 0.01
N GLN A 328 21.63 5.35 0.48
CA GLN A 328 21.33 6.72 0.05
C GLN A 328 21.62 6.83 -1.44
N PRO A 329 20.62 7.23 -2.25
CA PRO A 329 20.84 7.37 -3.68
C PRO A 329 21.83 8.51 -3.97
N PRO A 330 22.53 8.45 -5.12
CA PRO A 330 23.35 9.56 -5.57
C PRO A 330 22.50 10.84 -5.73
N GLU A 331 23.08 12.00 -5.46
CA GLU A 331 22.39 13.30 -5.58
C GLU A 331 21.80 13.54 -6.97
N ARG A 332 22.49 13.05 -8.00
CA ARG A 332 22.05 13.12 -9.38
C ARG A 332 22.52 11.89 -10.15
N CYS A 333 21.59 11.23 -10.82
CA CYS A 333 21.90 10.09 -11.67
C CYS A 333 20.97 10.02 -12.88
N HIS A 334 21.29 9.07 -13.75
CA HIS A 334 20.47 8.69 -14.87
C HIS A 334 19.94 7.28 -14.63
N LEU A 335 18.68 7.04 -14.98
CA LEU A 335 18.01 5.76 -14.79
C LEU A 335 17.63 5.16 -16.14
N VAL A 336 17.81 3.84 -16.26
CA VAL A 336 17.28 3.04 -17.36
C VAL A 336 16.49 1.88 -16.77
N ALA A 337 15.19 1.80 -17.04
CA ALA A 337 14.34 0.76 -16.47
C ALA A 337 14.01 -0.35 -17.47
N GLY A 338 13.88 -1.56 -16.93
CA GLY A 338 13.61 -2.78 -17.66
C GLY A 338 14.88 -3.52 -18.07
N PHE A 339 14.79 -4.85 -18.06
CA PHE A 339 15.92 -5.74 -18.39
C PHE A 339 16.50 -5.47 -19.78
N LYS A 340 15.63 -5.37 -20.81
CA LYS A 340 16.06 -5.15 -22.19
C LYS A 340 16.75 -3.78 -22.38
N PRO A 341 16.18 -2.65 -21.94
CA PRO A 341 16.86 -1.34 -21.98
C PRO A 341 18.20 -1.32 -21.27
N VAL A 342 18.30 -1.91 -20.07
CA VAL A 342 19.57 -2.04 -19.32
C VAL A 342 20.61 -2.81 -20.14
N PHE A 343 20.22 -3.96 -20.70
CA PHE A 343 21.10 -4.75 -21.56
C PHE A 343 21.57 -3.96 -22.79
N GLN A 344 20.66 -3.26 -23.48
CA GLN A 344 20.98 -2.48 -24.67
C GLN A 344 21.94 -1.33 -24.37
N TYR A 345 21.77 -0.66 -23.22
CA TYR A 345 22.68 0.37 -22.74
C TYR A 345 24.09 -0.18 -22.55
N LEU A 346 24.22 -1.28 -21.81
CA LEU A 346 25.49 -1.94 -21.53
C LEU A 346 26.17 -2.49 -22.80
N ALA A 347 25.39 -3.06 -23.71
CA ALA A 347 25.87 -3.64 -24.96
C ALA A 347 26.15 -2.58 -26.05
N GLN A 348 25.86 -1.29 -25.79
CA GLN A 348 26.00 -0.18 -26.74
C GLN A 348 25.24 -0.41 -28.06
N GLU A 349 24.14 -1.18 -28.04
CA GLU A 349 23.36 -1.55 -29.23
C GLU A 349 22.44 -0.40 -29.69
N GLU A 350 21.64 0.12 -28.77
CA GLU A 350 20.67 1.19 -29.00
C GLU A 350 20.67 2.11 -27.78
N LYS A 351 20.36 3.40 -27.96
CA LYS A 351 20.17 4.32 -26.83
C LYS A 351 18.78 4.11 -26.26
N PRO A 352 18.61 3.46 -25.08
CA PRO A 352 17.30 3.35 -24.47
C PRO A 352 16.81 4.72 -23.99
N SER A 353 15.54 4.78 -23.59
CA SER A 353 15.04 5.91 -22.80
C SER A 353 15.81 5.97 -21.49
N ILE A 354 16.48 7.11 -21.26
CA ILE A 354 17.21 7.41 -20.03
C ILE A 354 16.48 8.54 -19.33
N TRP A 355 16.17 8.36 -18.06
CA TRP A 355 15.52 9.36 -17.24
C TRP A 355 16.53 10.03 -16.32
N MET A 356 16.39 11.33 -16.11
CA MET A 356 17.19 12.03 -15.09
C MET A 356 16.49 11.87 -13.75
N ALA A 357 17.26 11.53 -12.72
CA ALA A 357 16.78 11.42 -11.36
C ALA A 357 17.60 12.30 -10.42
N MET A 358 16.92 12.88 -9.44
CA MET A 358 17.48 13.76 -8.42
C MET A 358 17.24 13.14 -7.04
N GLY A 359 18.31 13.02 -6.25
CA GLY A 359 18.23 12.53 -4.88
C GLY A 359 17.55 13.55 -3.95
N GLN A 360 16.59 13.07 -3.17
CA GLN A 360 15.86 13.82 -2.14
C GLN A 360 15.79 12.97 -0.86
N GLY A 361 16.86 13.01 -0.07
CA GLY A 361 17.01 12.13 1.09
C GLY A 361 17.13 10.67 0.64
N GLU A 362 16.16 9.83 1.03
CA GLU A 362 16.13 8.41 0.65
C GLU A 362 15.40 8.15 -0.68
N TRP A 363 14.82 9.19 -1.29
CA TRP A 363 14.03 9.06 -2.51
C TRP A 363 14.80 9.58 -3.73
N LEU A 364 14.55 8.97 -4.88
CA LEU A 364 14.91 9.51 -6.19
C LEU A 364 13.67 10.07 -6.85
N GLU A 365 13.67 11.37 -7.14
CA GLU A 365 12.64 11.99 -7.97
C GLU A 365 13.04 11.89 -9.44
N CYS A 366 12.16 11.34 -10.28
CA CYS A 366 12.43 11.23 -11.72
C CYS A 366 11.17 11.49 -12.56
N HIS A 367 11.37 12.12 -13.73
CA HIS A 367 10.32 12.27 -14.73
C HIS A 367 10.37 11.08 -15.68
N VAL A 368 9.29 10.29 -15.67
CA VAL A 368 9.22 9.00 -16.37
C VAL A 368 8.09 9.02 -17.39
N THR A 369 8.20 8.15 -18.39
CA THR A 369 7.14 8.02 -19.38
C THR A 369 5.90 7.39 -18.75
N LEU A 370 4.71 7.83 -19.17
CA LEU A 370 3.43 7.33 -18.68
C LEU A 370 3.37 5.78 -18.68
N GLY A 371 3.01 5.19 -17.54
CA GLY A 371 2.84 3.73 -17.41
C GLY A 371 4.10 2.90 -17.66
N SER A 372 5.30 3.47 -17.51
CA SER A 372 6.56 2.77 -17.80
C SER A 372 7.19 2.06 -16.60
N LEU A 373 6.68 2.29 -15.39
CA LEU A 373 7.33 1.81 -14.16
C LEU A 373 6.36 1.13 -13.19
N GLN A 374 6.82 0.07 -12.54
CA GLN A 374 6.13 -0.63 -11.45
C GLN A 374 7.11 -1.05 -10.36
N ILE A 375 6.59 -1.35 -9.17
CA ILE A 375 7.34 -2.01 -8.10
C ILE A 375 7.85 -3.36 -8.63
N GLY A 376 9.11 -3.66 -8.32
CA GLY A 376 9.80 -4.85 -8.82
C GLY A 376 10.48 -4.66 -10.18
N ASP A 377 10.34 -3.51 -10.84
CA ASP A 377 11.08 -3.29 -12.09
C ASP A 377 12.59 -3.18 -11.84
N LEU A 378 13.37 -3.81 -12.73
CA LEU A 378 14.83 -3.69 -12.73
C LEU A 378 15.23 -2.31 -13.25
N VAL A 379 16.09 -1.61 -12.53
CA VAL A 379 16.60 -0.28 -12.89
C VAL A 379 18.12 -0.30 -12.89
N GLY A 380 18.71 0.17 -13.98
CA GLY A 380 20.13 0.49 -14.04
C GLY A 380 20.37 1.93 -13.62
N ILE A 381 21.29 2.13 -12.66
CA ILE A 381 21.73 3.46 -12.22
C ILE A 381 23.02 3.82 -12.95
N ILE A 382 22.96 4.94 -13.66
CA ILE A 382 24.05 5.46 -14.47
C ILE A 382 24.59 6.72 -13.79
N THR A 383 25.88 6.71 -13.47
CA THR A 383 26.62 7.85 -12.94
C THR A 383 27.89 8.04 -13.76
N ASN A 384 28.21 9.30 -14.12
CA ASN A 384 29.38 9.61 -14.96
C ASN A 384 29.45 8.80 -16.26
N ASP A 385 28.29 8.64 -16.94
CA ASP A 385 28.15 7.87 -18.18
C ASP A 385 28.51 6.37 -18.07
N LEU A 386 28.60 5.84 -16.86
CA LEU A 386 28.83 4.41 -16.59
C LEU A 386 27.65 3.85 -15.79
N LEU A 387 27.23 2.63 -16.15
CA LEU A 387 26.32 1.88 -15.30
C LEU A 387 27.08 1.45 -14.05
N ASP A 388 26.72 2.03 -12.92
CA ASP A 388 27.42 1.83 -11.64
C ASP A 388 26.88 0.58 -10.93
N HIS A 389 25.56 0.46 -10.85
CA HIS A 389 24.89 -0.67 -10.22
C HIS A 389 23.48 -0.91 -10.80
N LEU A 390 22.98 -2.13 -10.58
CA LEU A 390 21.58 -2.48 -10.77
C LEU A 390 20.86 -2.44 -9.45
N ALA A 391 19.62 -1.98 -9.52
CA ALA A 391 18.69 -1.96 -8.41
C ALA A 391 17.30 -2.43 -8.87
N VAL A 392 16.42 -2.63 -7.89
CA VAL A 392 15.00 -2.92 -8.12
C VAL A 392 14.18 -1.78 -7.53
N VAL A 393 13.09 -1.40 -8.20
CA VAL A 393 12.11 -0.47 -7.62
C VAL A 393 11.44 -1.13 -6.41
N ALA A 394 11.87 -0.75 -5.21
CA ALA A 394 11.35 -1.31 -3.96
C ALA A 394 10.10 -0.57 -3.50
N GLN A 395 10.08 0.76 -3.64
CA GLN A 395 8.89 1.58 -3.38
C GLN A 395 8.68 2.61 -4.48
N LEU A 396 7.41 2.93 -4.71
CA LEU A 396 6.99 3.95 -5.65
C LEU A 396 5.99 4.88 -4.97
N LYS A 397 6.12 6.19 -5.22
CA LYS A 397 5.15 7.18 -4.78
C LYS A 397 4.91 8.22 -5.88
N GLN A 398 3.65 8.44 -6.24
CA GLN A 398 3.24 9.51 -7.15
C GLN A 398 3.34 10.87 -6.45
N THR A 399 3.93 11.88 -7.11
CA THR A 399 3.96 13.26 -6.59
C THR A 399 2.63 13.97 -6.86
N GLU A 400 2.29 14.94 -6.00
CA GLU A 400 1.09 15.77 -6.17
C GLU A 400 1.30 16.95 -7.14
N THR A 401 2.53 17.46 -7.20
CA THR A 401 2.85 18.71 -7.91
C THR A 401 3.14 18.50 -9.39
N ASP A 402 3.72 17.37 -9.76
CA ASP A 402 4.06 17.08 -11.15
C ASP A 402 3.52 15.71 -11.58
N LEU A 403 2.68 15.77 -12.61
CA LEU A 403 2.00 14.65 -13.21
C LEU A 403 2.96 13.65 -13.86
N ASP A 404 4.16 14.07 -14.23
CA ASP A 404 5.14 13.17 -14.87
C ASP A 404 6.24 12.73 -13.90
N SER A 405 6.26 13.28 -12.69
CA SER A 405 7.25 12.98 -11.65
C SER A 405 6.78 11.86 -10.71
N VAL A 406 7.69 10.91 -10.43
CA VAL A 406 7.52 9.86 -9.43
C VAL A 406 8.71 9.86 -8.48
N LEU A 407 8.45 9.52 -7.23
CA LEU A 407 9.47 9.26 -6.22
C LEU A 407 9.69 7.76 -6.11
N LEU A 408 10.95 7.35 -6.17
CA LEU A 408 11.37 5.96 -6.12
C LEU A 408 12.29 5.71 -4.93
N LYS A 409 12.09 4.58 -4.25
CA LYS A 409 13.12 3.97 -3.41
C LYS A 409 13.63 2.73 -4.12
N LEU A 410 14.94 2.64 -4.24
CA LEU A 410 15.61 1.56 -4.94
C LEU A 410 16.28 0.64 -3.93
N GLN A 411 16.15 -0.66 -4.15
CA GLN A 411 16.88 -1.68 -3.42
C GLN A 411 18.06 -2.15 -4.29
N PRO A 412 19.31 -2.00 -3.84
CA PRO A 412 20.48 -2.48 -4.57
C PRO A 412 20.38 -3.98 -4.89
N LEU A 413 20.85 -4.38 -6.07
CA LEU A 413 20.78 -5.77 -6.53
C LEU A 413 22.15 -6.32 -6.95
N LEU A 414 22.85 -5.65 -7.86
CA LEU A 414 24.14 -6.09 -8.39
C LEU A 414 25.09 -4.92 -8.65
N HIS A 415 26.38 -5.17 -8.47
CA HIS A 415 27.47 -4.30 -8.90
C HIS A 415 28.28 -4.97 -10.03
N GLU A 416 29.13 -4.19 -10.71
CA GLU A 416 30.05 -4.66 -11.75
C GLU A 416 29.35 -5.44 -12.89
N VAL A 417 28.20 -4.94 -13.34
CA VAL A 417 27.33 -5.68 -14.25
C VAL A 417 27.84 -5.64 -15.69
N THR A 418 27.86 -6.80 -16.33
CA THR A 418 28.30 -6.99 -17.71
C THR A 418 27.22 -7.71 -18.54
N PRO A 419 26.97 -7.27 -19.79
CA PRO A 419 26.03 -7.94 -20.67
C PRO A 419 26.65 -9.23 -21.20
N VAL A 420 25.88 -10.31 -21.24
CA VAL A 420 26.32 -11.61 -21.73
C VAL A 420 25.27 -12.27 -22.63
N GLY A 421 25.72 -13.06 -23.60
CA GLY A 421 24.85 -13.98 -24.32
C GLY A 421 24.74 -15.30 -23.57
N VAL A 422 23.57 -15.94 -23.59
CA VAL A 422 23.33 -17.19 -22.88
C VAL A 422 22.73 -18.22 -23.84
N GLN A 423 23.29 -19.43 -23.85
CA GLN A 423 22.85 -20.53 -24.70
C GLN A 423 22.73 -21.83 -23.90
N PRO A 424 21.66 -22.62 -24.08
CA PRO A 424 21.61 -23.97 -23.53
C PRO A 424 22.74 -24.85 -24.09
N LEU A 425 23.38 -25.67 -23.26
CA LEU A 425 24.51 -26.50 -23.69
C LEU A 425 24.13 -27.58 -24.73
N VAL A 426 22.85 -27.99 -24.76
CA VAL A 426 22.35 -29.12 -25.55
C VAL A 426 22.07 -28.74 -27.02
N THR A 427 21.94 -27.46 -27.34
CA THR A 427 21.56 -27.00 -28.69
C THR A 427 22.79 -26.62 -29.51
N ILE A 428 23.44 -27.61 -30.13
CA ILE A 428 24.62 -27.39 -31.00
C ILE A 428 24.18 -26.96 -32.43
N GLN A 429 22.90 -27.09 -32.79
CA GLN A 429 22.45 -26.90 -34.16
C GLN A 429 21.75 -25.55 -34.36
N LYS A 430 22.52 -24.62 -34.95
CA LYS A 430 22.21 -23.23 -35.41
C LYS A 430 22.47 -22.11 -34.39
N LEU A 431 23.55 -21.37 -34.68
CA LEU A 431 24.13 -20.20 -34.00
C LEU A 431 23.23 -18.97 -33.76
N GLN A 432 21.93 -19.00 -34.03
CA GLN A 432 21.24 -17.75 -34.38
C GLN A 432 20.44 -17.03 -33.28
N THR A 433 20.26 -17.59 -32.09
CA THR A 433 19.61 -16.85 -31.00
C THR A 433 20.25 -17.18 -29.65
N TYR A 434 21.12 -16.29 -29.14
CA TYR A 434 21.48 -16.28 -27.73
C TYR A 434 20.39 -15.53 -26.93
N GLN A 435 20.12 -15.99 -25.72
CA GLN A 435 19.33 -15.23 -24.75
C GLN A 435 20.20 -14.11 -24.17
N ARG A 436 19.59 -12.97 -23.83
CA ARG A 436 20.28 -11.87 -23.16
C ARG A 436 20.37 -12.16 -21.65
N GLY A 437 21.58 -12.03 -21.10
CA GLY A 437 21.87 -12.16 -19.68
C GLY A 437 22.63 -10.95 -19.15
N LEU A 438 22.57 -10.73 -17.84
CA LEU A 438 23.40 -9.76 -17.13
C LEU A 438 24.20 -10.51 -16.07
N LEU A 439 25.52 -10.46 -16.15
CA LEU A 439 26.43 -11.11 -15.20
C LEU A 439 27.03 -10.04 -14.27
N GLY A 440 26.87 -10.22 -12.96
CA GLY A 440 27.44 -9.34 -11.93
C GLY A 440 27.86 -10.15 -10.71
N LYS A 441 28.02 -9.47 -9.57
CA LYS A 441 28.39 -10.11 -8.30
C LYS A 441 27.51 -9.69 -7.13
N ILE A 442 27.25 -10.65 -6.23
CA ILE A 442 26.66 -10.44 -4.89
C ILE A 442 27.62 -11.08 -3.89
N GLU A 443 28.12 -10.29 -2.94
CA GLU A 443 29.06 -10.77 -1.90
C GLU A 443 30.25 -11.57 -2.47
N GLY A 444 30.75 -11.14 -3.64
CA GLY A 444 31.87 -11.78 -4.34
C GLY A 444 31.54 -13.05 -5.12
N ARG A 445 30.29 -13.53 -5.11
CA ARG A 445 29.82 -14.66 -5.94
C ARG A 445 29.27 -14.17 -7.27
N ASP A 446 29.58 -14.89 -8.34
CA ASP A 446 29.02 -14.58 -9.66
C ASP A 446 27.52 -14.87 -9.70
N VAL A 447 26.76 -13.92 -10.22
CA VAL A 447 25.31 -13.97 -10.31
C VAL A 447 24.88 -13.61 -11.73
N LEU A 448 24.02 -14.45 -12.30
CA LEU A 448 23.45 -14.25 -13.62
C LEU A 448 21.97 -13.89 -13.50
N LEU A 449 21.60 -12.74 -14.06
CA LEU A 449 20.22 -12.36 -14.29
C LEU A 449 19.79 -12.74 -15.70
N LEU A 450 18.62 -13.36 -15.81
CA LEU A 450 17.99 -13.75 -17.07
C LEU A 450 16.59 -13.14 -17.14
N GLN A 451 16.20 -12.65 -18.32
CA GLN A 451 14.80 -12.35 -18.60
C GLN A 451 13.99 -13.65 -18.56
N GLN A 452 12.88 -13.69 -17.82
CA GLN A 452 12.05 -14.86 -17.54
C GLN A 452 11.96 -15.84 -18.70
N GLN A 453 12.63 -16.98 -18.54
CA GLN A 453 12.55 -18.17 -19.39
C GLN A 453 12.60 -19.41 -18.51
N PRO A 454 12.02 -20.54 -18.93
CA PRO A 454 12.01 -21.78 -18.15
C PRO A 454 13.42 -22.36 -18.08
N VAL A 455 14.22 -21.88 -17.13
CA VAL A 455 15.55 -22.37 -16.82
C VAL A 455 15.54 -22.87 -15.38
N GLU A 456 15.92 -24.14 -15.19
CA GLU A 456 15.94 -24.77 -13.88
C GLU A 456 17.31 -24.62 -13.21
N ALA A 457 17.30 -24.50 -11.88
CA ALA A 457 18.47 -24.68 -11.04
C ALA A 457 19.17 -26.01 -11.36
N GLY A 458 20.51 -26.00 -11.39
CA GLY A 458 21.34 -27.15 -11.76
C GLY A 458 21.66 -27.27 -13.26
N THR A 459 20.98 -26.49 -14.12
CA THR A 459 21.21 -26.50 -15.56
C THR A 459 22.61 -25.99 -15.91
N MET A 460 23.28 -26.69 -16.83
CA MET A 460 24.51 -26.21 -17.46
C MET A 460 24.15 -25.36 -18.67
N ILE A 461 24.65 -24.13 -18.69
CA ILE A 461 24.50 -23.20 -19.81
C ILE A 461 25.87 -22.78 -20.33
N ARG A 462 25.90 -22.22 -21.53
CA ARG A 462 27.06 -21.55 -22.10
C ARG A 462 26.83 -20.05 -22.01
N VAL A 463 27.72 -19.36 -21.31
CA VAL A 463 27.75 -17.90 -21.23
C VAL A 463 28.78 -17.38 -22.23
N LEU A 464 28.32 -16.52 -23.13
CA LEU A 464 29.11 -15.83 -24.15
C LEU A 464 29.42 -14.44 -23.64
N ARG A 465 30.70 -14.14 -23.43
CA ARG A 465 31.19 -12.82 -23.02
C ARG A 465 32.32 -12.46 -23.96
N GLU A 466 32.15 -11.36 -24.69
CA GLU A 466 33.07 -10.96 -25.76
C GLU A 466 33.22 -12.12 -26.77
N ASP A 467 34.45 -12.53 -27.08
CA ASP A 467 34.74 -13.63 -28.01
C ASP A 467 34.89 -15.00 -27.33
N MET A 468 34.57 -15.09 -26.02
CA MET A 468 34.80 -16.28 -25.21
C MET A 468 33.50 -16.94 -24.76
N ALA A 469 33.50 -18.26 -24.72
CA ALA A 469 32.38 -19.09 -24.28
C ALA A 469 32.77 -19.90 -23.04
N TYR A 470 32.01 -19.75 -21.95
CA TYR A 470 32.27 -20.42 -20.68
C TYR A 470 31.11 -21.34 -20.32
N PRO A 471 31.35 -22.60 -19.91
CA PRO A 471 30.33 -23.41 -19.29
C PRO A 471 30.05 -22.88 -17.89
N VAL A 472 28.80 -22.60 -17.59
CA VAL A 472 28.35 -22.10 -16.28
C VAL A 472 27.26 -23.02 -15.76
N LYS A 473 27.42 -23.47 -14.51
CA LYS A 473 26.38 -24.20 -13.79
C LYS A 473 25.53 -23.20 -13.02
N LEU A 474 24.22 -23.23 -13.25
CA LEU A 474 23.26 -22.48 -12.45
C LEU A 474 22.99 -23.25 -11.16
N GLU A 475 23.03 -22.59 -10.00
CA GLU A 475 22.85 -23.23 -8.70
C GLU A 475 21.53 -22.82 -8.07
N GLU A 476 21.48 -21.73 -7.30
CA GLU A 476 20.29 -21.29 -6.58
C GLU A 476 19.47 -20.34 -7.44
N LYS A 477 18.15 -20.57 -7.54
CA LYS A 477 17.21 -19.70 -8.27
C LYS A 477 16.53 -18.73 -7.29
N ALA A 478 16.49 -17.45 -7.63
CA ALA A 478 15.70 -16.42 -6.98
C ALA A 478 14.99 -15.52 -8.01
N ASN A 479 14.01 -14.73 -7.57
CA ASN A 479 13.25 -13.81 -8.43
C ASN A 479 13.26 -12.40 -7.83
N PRO A 480 14.38 -11.67 -7.94
CA PRO A 480 14.55 -10.39 -7.27
C PRO A 480 13.69 -9.28 -7.87
N ALA A 481 13.24 -9.44 -9.12
CA ALA A 481 12.54 -8.41 -9.88
C ALA A 481 11.50 -9.04 -10.82
N ARG A 482 10.52 -8.23 -11.22
CA ARG A 482 9.46 -8.58 -12.17
C ARG A 482 10.08 -8.96 -13.51
N GLY A 483 9.77 -10.15 -14.01
CA GLY A 483 10.31 -10.61 -15.29
C GLY A 483 11.79 -11.02 -15.26
N VAL A 484 12.43 -11.11 -14.08
CA VAL A 484 13.87 -11.38 -13.95
C VAL A 484 14.11 -12.57 -13.02
N LEU A 485 14.83 -13.56 -13.54
CA LEU A 485 15.35 -14.68 -12.78
C LEU A 485 16.80 -14.40 -12.39
N GLN A 486 17.15 -14.70 -11.15
CA GLN A 486 18.51 -14.63 -10.64
C GLN A 486 19.03 -16.03 -10.36
N PHE A 487 20.27 -16.29 -10.80
CA PHE A 487 20.97 -17.52 -10.50
C PHE A 487 22.34 -17.25 -9.90
N THR A 488 22.65 -17.88 -8.77
CA THR A 488 24.06 -18.01 -8.37
C THR A 488 24.76 -18.97 -9.34
N CYS A 489 25.98 -18.60 -9.73
CA CYS A 489 26.68 -19.25 -10.83
C CYS A 489 28.03 -19.78 -10.39
N ARG A 490 28.39 -20.96 -10.90
CA ARG A 490 29.75 -21.49 -10.83
C ARG A 490 30.34 -21.57 -12.22
N ILE A 491 31.29 -20.69 -12.51
CA ILE A 491 32.03 -20.70 -13.78
C ILE A 491 32.97 -21.90 -13.76
N GLY A 492 32.83 -22.78 -14.76
CA GLY A 492 33.76 -23.88 -14.95
C GLY A 492 35.14 -23.33 -15.27
N VAL A 493 36.08 -23.46 -14.32
CA VAL A 493 37.49 -23.09 -14.55
C VAL A 493 38.08 -24.13 -15.49
N ASN A 494 38.07 -23.84 -16.80
CA ASN A 494 38.76 -24.53 -17.88
C ASN A 494 39.29 -25.94 -17.58
N GLU A 495 38.49 -26.97 -17.90
CA GLU A 495 39.06 -28.00 -18.77
C GLU A 495 39.26 -27.30 -20.11
N HIS A 496 40.50 -26.93 -20.45
CA HIS A 496 40.78 -26.40 -21.78
C HIS A 496 40.17 -27.35 -22.81
N PRO A 497 39.32 -26.87 -23.74
CA PRO A 497 38.96 -27.68 -24.88
C PRO A 497 40.27 -27.97 -25.61
N SER A 498 40.76 -29.19 -25.50
CA SER A 498 41.84 -29.70 -26.34
C SER A 498 41.49 -29.36 -27.78
N GLN A 499 42.33 -28.52 -28.39
CA GLN A 499 42.19 -28.00 -29.75
C GLN A 499 41.96 -29.11 -30.77
#